data_AF-A0A6G1CL90-F1
#
_entry.id   AF-A0A6G1CL90-F1
#
_cell.length_a   1.000
_cell.length_b   1.000
_cell.length_c   1.000
_cell.angle_alpha   90.00
_cell.angle_beta   90.00
_cell.angle_gamma   90.00
#
_symmetry.space_group_name_H-M   'P 1'
#
loop_
_entity.id
_entity.type
_entity.pdbx_description
1 polymer ?
#
loop_
_entity_poly.entity_id
_entity_poly.type
_entity_poly.pdbx_seq_one_letter_code
_entity_poly.pdbx_strand_id
1 'polypeptide(L)'
;MLRQHRLFVKRSKCAFGVDSVSYLGHIISEAGVAMDPAKVQAIHDWPQLRSARAVRGFLGLAGYYRKFVHNYGSIAAPLTSEHLHPAGLLLPLPIPTTVWTDVGLDFVEALPRVRGKSVILTVVDRFSKYCHFIPLAHPYTAESVAQAFFADIVRLHGVPQSMVSDRDPIFTSTFWRELMRLMGTRLHMTSAFHPQYNAGMQH
;
A
#
# COMPACT_ATOMS: atom_id res chain seq x y z
N MET A 1 -2.16 21.51 -29.21
CA MET A 1 -1.33 21.10 -28.06
C MET A 1 -1.09 19.59 -27.94
N LEU A 2 -2.08 18.73 -27.67
CA LEU A 2 -1.85 17.27 -27.45
C LEU A 2 -1.35 16.51 -28.70
N ARG A 3 -1.92 16.81 -29.89
CA ARG A 3 -1.48 16.22 -31.17
C ARG A 3 -0.06 16.65 -31.61
N GLN A 4 0.38 17.85 -31.23
CA GLN A 4 1.72 18.35 -31.56
C GLN A 4 2.83 17.62 -30.80
N HIS A 5 2.50 16.97 -29.67
CA HIS A 5 3.47 16.23 -28.83
C HIS A 5 3.28 14.71 -28.92
N ARG A 6 2.53 14.20 -29.93
CA ARG A 6 2.22 12.77 -30.10
C ARG A 6 1.64 12.09 -28.84
N LEU A 7 0.89 12.83 -28.02
CA LEU A 7 0.19 12.28 -26.86
C LEU A 7 -1.20 11.79 -27.27
N PHE A 8 -1.46 10.49 -27.08
CA PHE A 8 -2.72 9.85 -27.41
C PHE A 8 -3.57 9.66 -26.15
N VAL A 9 -4.72 10.34 -26.09
CA VAL A 9 -5.68 10.23 -24.99
C VAL A 9 -6.59 9.03 -25.24
N LYS A 10 -6.60 8.06 -24.32
CA LYS A 10 -7.60 7.00 -24.31
C LYS A 10 -8.90 7.57 -23.72
N ARG A 11 -9.80 8.06 -24.59
CA ARG A 11 -11.05 8.72 -24.18
C ARG A 11 -11.89 7.93 -23.17
N SER A 12 -11.88 6.60 -23.23
CA SER A 12 -12.60 5.75 -22.27
C SER A 12 -12.00 5.71 -20.86
N LYS A 13 -10.84 6.32 -20.63
CA LYS A 13 -10.17 6.42 -19.33
C LYS A 13 -9.98 7.86 -18.85
N CYS A 14 -10.53 8.84 -19.56
CA CYS A 14 -10.34 10.25 -19.25
C CYS A 14 -11.70 10.95 -19.17
N ALA A 15 -12.00 11.53 -18.01
CA ALA A 15 -13.12 12.42 -17.83
C ALA A 15 -12.60 13.87 -17.87
N PHE A 16 -13.23 14.72 -18.68
CA PHE A 16 -12.87 16.13 -18.83
C PHE A 16 -14.12 16.99 -18.62
N GLY A 17 -13.98 18.10 -17.88
CA GLY A 17 -15.10 19.02 -17.63
C GLY A 17 -16.23 18.40 -16.80
N VAL A 18 -15.91 17.49 -15.87
CA VAL A 18 -16.87 16.86 -14.97
C VAL A 18 -16.69 17.39 -13.55
N ASP A 19 -17.79 17.58 -12.83
CA ASP A 19 -17.79 18.11 -11.46
C ASP A 19 -17.31 17.07 -10.43
N SER A 20 -17.28 15.80 -10.82
CA SER A 20 -16.71 14.72 -10.02
C SER A 20 -16.13 13.60 -10.88
N VAL A 21 -15.11 12.91 -10.37
CA VAL A 21 -14.47 11.77 -11.06
C VAL A 21 -14.19 10.63 -10.08
N SER A 22 -14.45 9.39 -10.51
CA SER A 22 -14.00 8.21 -9.77
C SER A 22 -12.51 7.99 -10.02
N TYR A 23 -11.72 7.95 -8.95
CA TYR A 23 -10.29 7.74 -9.01
C TYR A 23 -9.83 6.88 -7.83
N LEU A 24 -9.25 5.73 -8.13
CA LEU A 24 -8.75 4.76 -7.14
C LEU A 24 -9.77 4.52 -6.00
N GLY A 25 -11.00 4.09 -6.32
CA GLY A 25 -12.00 3.74 -5.32
C GLY A 25 -12.56 4.89 -4.49
N HIS A 26 -12.30 6.14 -4.89
CA HIS A 26 -12.82 7.36 -4.29
C HIS A 26 -13.50 8.24 -5.34
N ILE A 27 -14.39 9.12 -4.89
CA ILE A 27 -14.92 10.21 -5.72
C ILE A 27 -14.15 11.48 -5.38
N ILE A 28 -13.60 12.14 -6.39
CA ILE A 28 -12.92 13.43 -6.24
C ILE A 28 -13.81 14.50 -6.86
N SER A 29 -14.18 15.51 -6.08
CA SER A 29 -14.95 16.68 -6.51
C SER A 29 -14.38 17.97 -5.89
N GLU A 30 -15.00 19.11 -6.20
CA GLU A 30 -14.66 20.40 -5.57
C GLU A 30 -14.84 20.36 -4.04
N ALA A 31 -15.78 19.56 -3.53
CA ALA A 31 -16.00 19.36 -2.10
C ALA A 31 -14.92 18.48 -1.43
N GLY A 32 -13.99 17.93 -2.20
CA GLY A 32 -12.88 17.10 -1.72
C GLY A 32 -12.98 15.64 -2.14
N VAL A 33 -12.35 14.77 -1.35
CA VAL A 33 -12.33 13.31 -1.61
C VAL A 33 -13.44 12.65 -0.80
N ALA A 34 -14.30 11.88 -1.46
CA ALA A 34 -15.38 11.12 -0.85
C ALA A 34 -15.22 9.61 -1.11
N MET A 35 -15.97 8.80 -0.35
CA MET A 35 -16.05 7.35 -0.60
C MET A 35 -16.83 7.07 -1.88
N ASP A 36 -16.43 6.04 -2.62
CA ASP A 36 -17.22 5.56 -3.76
C ASP A 36 -18.55 4.99 -3.24
N PRO A 37 -19.72 5.54 -3.64
CA PRO A 37 -21.02 5.07 -3.19
C PRO A 37 -21.26 3.58 -3.42
N ALA A 38 -20.73 3.01 -4.52
CA ALA A 38 -20.86 1.58 -4.80
C ALA A 38 -20.10 0.72 -3.79
N LYS A 39 -18.98 1.22 -3.27
CA LYS A 39 -18.17 0.53 -2.26
C LYS A 39 -18.75 0.71 -0.85
N VAL A 40 -19.36 1.85 -0.56
CA VAL A 40 -20.15 2.06 0.65
C VAL A 40 -21.35 1.11 0.67
N GLN A 41 -22.05 1.00 -0.47
CA GLN A 41 -23.18 0.07 -0.61
C GLN A 41 -22.73 -1.38 -0.44
N ALA A 42 -21.57 -1.77 -0.98
CA ALA A 42 -21.02 -3.10 -0.76
C ALA A 42 -20.70 -3.41 0.72
N ILE A 43 -20.32 -2.40 1.52
CA ILE A 43 -20.15 -2.55 2.97
C ILE A 43 -21.51 -2.72 3.67
N HIS A 44 -22.51 -1.96 3.24
CA HIS A 44 -23.87 -2.06 3.78
C HIS A 44 -24.52 -3.43 3.49
N ASP A 45 -24.33 -3.93 2.26
CA ASP A 45 -24.90 -5.19 1.80
C ASP A 45 -24.01 -6.40 2.14
N TRP A 46 -22.97 -6.18 2.95
CA TRP A 46 -22.01 -7.23 3.25
C TRP A 46 -22.67 -8.36 4.04
N PRO A 47 -22.49 -9.63 3.63
CA PRO A 47 -23.12 -10.75 4.31
C PRO A 47 -22.60 -10.89 5.74
N GLN A 48 -23.47 -11.41 6.63
CA GLN A 48 -23.13 -11.61 8.04
C GLN A 48 -21.80 -12.38 8.20
N LEU A 49 -20.88 -11.81 8.99
CA LEU A 49 -19.52 -12.32 9.15
C LEU A 49 -19.53 -13.61 9.99
N ARG A 50 -19.49 -14.77 9.33
CA ARG A 50 -19.50 -16.10 9.98
C ARG A 50 -18.16 -16.83 9.97
N SER A 51 -17.10 -16.21 9.43
CA SER A 51 -15.77 -16.83 9.36
C SER A 51 -14.65 -15.81 9.45
N ALA A 52 -13.48 -16.24 9.93
CA ALA A 52 -12.25 -15.45 9.97
C ALA A 52 -11.87 -14.88 8.59
N ARG A 53 -12.12 -15.63 7.50
CA ARG A 53 -11.88 -15.17 6.13
C ARG A 53 -12.82 -14.02 5.75
N ALA A 54 -14.10 -14.12 6.11
CA ALA A 54 -15.07 -13.06 5.86
C ALA A 54 -14.73 -11.80 6.68
N VAL A 55 -14.33 -11.96 7.94
CA VAL A 55 -13.89 -10.84 8.79
C VAL A 55 -12.66 -10.14 8.19
N ARG A 56 -11.66 -10.88 7.74
CA ARG A 56 -10.47 -10.31 7.08
C ARG A 56 -10.82 -9.57 5.78
N GLY A 57 -11.71 -10.13 4.96
CA GLY A 57 -12.19 -9.47 3.74
C GLY A 57 -12.92 -8.16 4.03
N PHE A 58 -13.79 -8.17 5.04
CA PHE A 58 -14.51 -6.99 5.50
C PHE A 58 -13.56 -5.92 6.07
N LEU A 59 -12.63 -6.29 6.95
CA LEU A 59 -11.65 -5.36 7.53
C LEU A 59 -10.72 -4.76 6.47
N GLY A 60 -10.40 -5.51 5.40
CA GLY A 60 -9.66 -4.98 4.26
C GLY A 60 -10.44 -3.89 3.51
N LEU A 61 -11.73 -4.13 3.24
CA LEU A 61 -12.59 -3.16 2.55
C LEU A 61 -12.93 -1.96 3.43
N ALA A 62 -13.31 -2.18 4.69
CA ALA A 62 -13.64 -1.10 5.63
C ALA A 62 -12.39 -0.30 6.02
N GLY A 63 -11.24 -0.97 6.16
CA GLY A 63 -9.96 -0.35 6.46
C GLY A 63 -9.45 0.57 5.35
N TYR A 64 -9.86 0.32 4.11
CA TYR A 64 -9.59 1.20 2.97
C TYR A 64 -10.25 2.58 3.12
N TYR A 65 -11.42 2.64 3.77
CA TYR A 65 -12.18 3.87 3.98
C TYR A 65 -12.04 4.47 5.38
N ARG A 66 -11.14 3.95 6.22
CA ARG A 66 -10.99 4.37 7.62
C ARG A 66 -10.84 5.88 7.84
N LYS A 67 -10.30 6.62 6.86
CA LYS A 67 -10.15 8.09 6.93
C LYS A 67 -11.50 8.83 6.99
N PHE A 68 -12.58 8.15 6.61
CA PHE A 68 -13.95 8.67 6.65
C PHE A 68 -14.77 8.12 7.83
N VAL A 69 -14.21 7.20 8.61
CA VAL A 69 -14.88 6.54 9.73
C VAL A 69 -14.21 7.00 11.02
N HIS A 70 -14.91 7.85 11.76
CA HIS A 70 -14.41 8.35 13.04
C HIS A 70 -14.16 7.18 14.01
N ASN A 71 -13.00 7.20 14.68
CA ASN A 71 -12.57 6.15 15.61
C ASN A 71 -12.53 4.72 15.03
N TYR A 72 -12.32 4.57 13.71
CA TYR A 72 -12.25 3.26 13.06
C TYR A 72 -11.33 2.27 13.78
N GLY A 73 -10.16 2.72 14.23
CA GLY A 73 -9.19 1.86 14.94
C GLY A 73 -9.78 1.20 16.19
N SER A 74 -10.51 1.96 17.00
CA SER A 74 -11.18 1.46 18.20
C SER A 74 -12.35 0.53 17.86
N ILE A 75 -13.07 0.81 16.78
CA ILE A 75 -14.21 0.00 16.32
C ILE A 75 -13.74 -1.35 15.73
N ALA A 76 -12.63 -1.34 14.99
CA ALA A 76 -12.08 -2.51 14.32
C ALA A 76 -11.17 -3.37 15.22
N ALA A 77 -10.68 -2.82 16.33
CA ALA A 77 -9.79 -3.49 17.28
C ALA A 77 -10.25 -4.92 17.68
N PRO A 78 -11.49 -5.14 18.17
CA PRO A 78 -11.94 -6.47 18.59
C PRO A 78 -12.02 -7.48 17.43
N LEU A 79 -12.25 -7.01 16.20
CA LEU A 79 -12.31 -7.87 15.01
C LEU A 79 -10.91 -8.23 14.48
N THR A 80 -9.90 -7.42 14.82
CA THR A 80 -8.52 -7.57 14.35
C THR A 80 -7.70 -8.49 15.24
N SER A 81 -7.98 -8.54 16.55
CA SER A 81 -7.21 -9.33 17.53
C SER A 81 -7.45 -10.84 17.45
N GLU A 82 -8.64 -11.30 17.05
CA GLU A 82 -9.01 -12.73 17.14
C GLU A 82 -8.85 -13.51 15.82
N HIS A 83 -8.77 -12.85 14.66
CA HIS A 83 -8.89 -13.51 13.36
C HIS A 83 -7.59 -13.59 12.53
N LEU A 84 -6.44 -13.26 13.11
CA LEU A 84 -5.16 -13.18 12.40
C LEU A 84 -4.13 -14.26 12.74
N HIS A 85 -4.51 -15.54 12.91
CA HIS A 85 -3.56 -16.67 12.81
C HIS A 85 -4.20 -17.95 12.23
N PRO A 86 -3.52 -18.79 11.42
CA PRO A 86 -2.35 -18.54 10.56
C PRO A 86 -2.49 -19.10 9.11
N ALA A 87 -1.64 -18.63 8.20
CA ALA A 87 -1.13 -19.46 7.11
C ALA A 87 0.39 -19.26 7.03
N GLY A 88 1.12 -20.25 7.56
CA GLY A 88 2.54 -20.51 7.28
C GLY A 88 3.58 -19.56 7.88
N LEU A 89 4.04 -19.87 9.11
CA LEU A 89 5.38 -19.54 9.62
C LEU A 89 5.87 -18.08 9.47
N LEU A 90 4.98 -17.11 9.72
CA LEU A 90 5.40 -15.78 10.15
C LEU A 90 5.05 -15.68 11.62
N LEU A 91 6.07 -15.61 12.48
CA LEU A 91 5.87 -15.02 13.81
C LEU A 91 5.12 -13.70 13.57
N PRO A 92 3.95 -13.44 14.22
CA PRO A 92 3.35 -12.12 14.14
C PRO A 92 4.43 -11.12 14.48
N LEU A 93 4.75 -10.26 13.50
CA LEU A 93 5.65 -9.16 13.77
C LEU A 93 5.05 -8.39 14.95
N PRO A 94 5.87 -7.96 15.92
CA PRO A 94 5.39 -7.25 17.09
C PRO A 94 4.37 -6.18 16.69
N ILE A 95 3.27 -6.11 17.41
CA ILE A 95 2.25 -5.09 17.17
C ILE A 95 2.96 -3.75 17.44
N PRO A 96 3.04 -2.86 16.43
CA PRO A 96 3.67 -1.55 16.63
C PRO A 96 2.93 -0.79 17.72
N THR A 97 3.66 -0.13 18.62
CA THR A 97 3.08 0.66 19.72
C THR A 97 3.29 2.16 19.54
N THR A 98 4.15 2.54 18.60
CA THR A 98 4.55 3.93 18.33
C THR A 98 4.49 4.18 16.82
N VAL A 99 4.14 5.39 16.42
CA VAL A 99 4.17 5.80 15.00
C VAL A 99 5.60 5.74 14.46
N TRP A 100 5.75 5.28 13.22
CA TRP A 100 7.00 5.29 12.44
C TRP A 100 8.14 4.41 12.94
N THR A 101 7.94 3.64 14.02
CA THR A 101 8.95 2.65 14.46
C THR A 101 9.00 1.43 13.57
N ASP A 102 7.87 1.06 12.96
CA ASP A 102 7.72 -0.14 12.16
C ASP A 102 7.04 0.24 10.84
N VAL A 103 7.75 0.10 9.72
CA VAL A 103 7.23 0.52 8.41
C VAL A 103 7.10 -0.65 7.44
N GLY A 104 6.14 -0.56 6.53
CA GLY A 104 6.03 -1.42 5.35
C GLY A 104 6.52 -0.68 4.11
N LEU A 105 7.24 -1.37 3.23
CA LEU A 105 7.71 -0.84 1.94
C LEU A 105 7.22 -1.71 0.80
N ASP A 106 6.82 -1.07 -0.30
CA ASP A 106 6.39 -1.74 -1.52
C ASP A 106 6.59 -0.84 -2.75
N PHE A 107 6.84 -1.43 -3.90
CA PHE A 107 6.93 -0.72 -5.18
C PHE A 107 5.65 -0.89 -5.99
N VAL A 108 5.08 0.24 -6.41
CA VAL A 108 4.05 0.26 -7.44
C VAL A 108 4.71 0.59 -8.77
N GLU A 109 4.86 -0.44 -9.59
CA GLU A 109 5.49 -0.36 -10.90
C GLU A 109 4.48 -0.31 -12.06
N ALA A 110 4.99 -0.30 -13.30
CA ALA A 110 4.21 -0.27 -14.54
C ALA A 110 3.26 0.94 -14.67
N LEU A 111 3.60 2.06 -14.03
CA LEU A 111 2.81 3.29 -14.13
C LEU A 111 3.15 4.09 -15.40
N PRO A 112 2.19 4.85 -15.95
CA PRO A 112 2.47 5.80 -17.02
C PRO A 112 3.58 6.77 -16.61
N ARG A 113 4.54 7.01 -17.52
CA ARG A 113 5.65 7.92 -17.23
C ARG A 113 5.17 9.37 -17.19
N VAL A 114 5.26 10.01 -16.03
CA VAL A 114 4.92 11.42 -15.81
C VAL A 114 6.15 12.14 -15.28
N ARG A 115 6.62 13.18 -15.97
CA ARG A 115 7.84 13.93 -15.62
C ARG A 115 9.07 13.03 -15.37
N GLY A 116 9.22 11.97 -16.18
CA GLY A 116 10.33 11.02 -16.05
C GLY A 116 10.18 9.99 -14.92
N LYS A 117 9.10 10.02 -14.15
CA LYS A 117 8.80 9.08 -13.05
C LYS A 117 7.78 8.06 -13.51
N SER A 118 7.97 6.79 -13.16
CA SER A 118 7.09 5.68 -13.57
C SER A 118 6.95 4.59 -12.51
N VAL A 119 7.46 4.85 -11.31
CA VAL A 119 7.43 3.94 -10.16
C VAL A 119 7.08 4.77 -8.93
N ILE A 120 6.33 4.19 -8.00
CA ILE A 120 6.09 4.80 -6.69
C ILE A 120 6.63 3.84 -5.62
N LEU A 121 7.54 4.34 -4.78
CA LEU A 121 7.87 3.70 -3.52
C LEU A 121 6.80 4.10 -2.50
N THR A 122 6.12 3.10 -1.94
CA THR A 122 5.18 3.31 -0.84
C THR A 122 5.86 3.00 0.48
N VAL A 123 5.69 3.86 1.47
CA VAL A 123 6.19 3.65 2.83
C VAL A 123 5.05 3.87 3.80
N VAL A 124 4.61 2.79 4.44
CA VAL A 124 3.42 2.77 5.30
C VAL A 124 3.84 2.59 6.75
N ASP A 125 3.47 3.52 7.63
CA ASP A 125 3.58 3.33 9.07
C ASP A 125 2.64 2.20 9.51
N ARG A 126 3.17 1.15 10.15
CA ARG A 126 2.36 -0.02 10.51
C ARG A 126 1.42 0.25 11.69
N PHE A 127 1.66 1.30 12.49
CA PHE A 127 0.77 1.72 13.58
C PHE A 127 -0.42 2.56 13.06
N SER A 128 -0.17 3.80 12.63
CA SER A 128 -1.21 4.75 12.20
C SER A 128 -1.77 4.45 10.82
N LYS A 129 -1.03 3.63 10.04
CA LYS A 129 -1.29 3.35 8.63
C LYS A 129 -1.15 4.57 7.71
N TYR A 130 -0.55 5.66 8.18
CA TYR A 130 -0.16 6.78 7.32
C TYR A 130 0.85 6.32 6.26
N CYS A 131 0.80 6.90 5.07
CA CYS A 131 1.62 6.48 3.93
C CYS A 131 2.31 7.67 3.25
N HIS A 132 3.58 7.50 2.88
CA HIS A 132 4.25 8.33 1.88
C HIS A 132 4.27 7.62 0.53
N PHE A 133 4.01 8.39 -0.52
CA PHE A 133 4.10 7.93 -1.91
C PHE A 133 5.23 8.70 -2.59
N ILE A 134 6.37 8.05 -2.78
CA ILE A 134 7.59 8.70 -3.25
C ILE A 134 7.81 8.33 -4.73
N PRO A 135 7.70 9.28 -5.67
CA PRO A 135 7.83 8.98 -7.10
C PRO A 135 9.29 8.77 -7.52
N LEU A 136 9.55 7.63 -8.17
CA LEU A 136 10.86 7.20 -8.66
C LEU A 136 10.89 7.08 -10.20
N ALA A 137 12.07 7.33 -10.76
CA ALA A 137 12.35 7.08 -12.17
C ALA A 137 12.71 5.61 -12.36
N HIS A 138 12.41 5.05 -13.53
CA HIS A 138 12.84 3.69 -13.89
C HIS A 138 13.90 3.74 -15.02
N PRO A 139 15.02 3.00 -14.89
CA PRO A 139 15.35 2.09 -13.78
C PRO A 139 15.73 2.84 -12.50
N TYR A 140 15.35 2.28 -11.34
CA TYR A 140 15.82 2.72 -10.02
C TYR A 140 16.95 1.81 -9.53
N THR A 141 17.80 2.35 -8.66
CA THR A 141 18.93 1.64 -8.05
C THR A 141 18.75 1.64 -6.54
N ALA A 142 19.49 0.77 -5.83
CA ALA A 142 19.38 0.73 -4.37
C ALA A 142 19.83 2.05 -3.73
N GLU A 143 20.79 2.72 -4.37
CA GLU A 143 21.22 4.07 -4.01
C GLU A 143 20.10 5.10 -4.18
N SER A 144 19.42 5.14 -5.33
CA SER A 144 18.38 6.14 -5.56
C SER A 144 17.16 5.93 -4.66
N VAL A 145 16.83 4.67 -4.36
CA VAL A 145 15.80 4.30 -3.38
C VAL A 145 16.21 4.73 -1.97
N ALA A 146 17.47 4.51 -1.58
CA ALA A 146 17.97 4.95 -0.28
C ALA A 146 17.96 6.48 -0.16
N GLN A 147 18.42 7.21 -1.17
CA GLN A 147 18.36 8.68 -1.17
C GLN A 147 16.93 9.19 -0.98
N ALA A 148 15.98 8.64 -1.73
CA ALA A 148 14.56 8.99 -1.61
C ALA A 148 14.00 8.64 -0.22
N PHE A 149 14.32 7.44 0.29
CA PHE A 149 13.90 7.01 1.62
C PHE A 149 14.42 7.95 2.73
N PHE A 150 15.68 8.37 2.66
CA PHE A 150 16.23 9.27 3.65
C PHE A 150 15.66 10.69 3.54
N ALA A 151 15.49 11.19 2.32
CA ALA A 151 14.96 12.53 2.07
C ALA A 151 13.49 12.68 2.51
N ASP A 152 12.66 11.66 2.32
CA ASP A 152 11.22 11.74 2.53
C ASP A 152 10.75 11.03 3.81
N ILE A 153 11.47 10.01 4.29
CA ILE A 153 11.08 9.25 5.50
C ILE A 153 11.99 9.61 6.67
N VAL A 154 13.29 9.33 6.59
CA VAL A 154 14.21 9.48 7.73
C VAL A 154 14.26 10.93 8.19
N ARG A 155 14.28 11.89 7.26
CA ARG A 155 14.25 13.32 7.57
C ARG A 155 13.02 13.74 8.36
N LEU A 156 11.86 13.14 8.11
CA LEU A 156 10.58 13.55 8.70
C LEU A 156 10.23 12.77 9.97
N HIS A 157 10.55 11.48 10.02
CA HIS A 157 10.07 10.56 11.07
C HIS A 157 11.20 9.87 11.84
N GLY A 158 12.45 10.08 11.42
CA GLY A 158 13.59 9.36 11.96
C GLY A 158 13.76 7.96 11.36
N VAL A 159 14.73 7.24 11.91
CA VAL A 159 15.12 5.91 11.44
C VAL A 159 14.16 4.86 12.02
N PRO A 160 13.50 4.03 11.19
CA PRO A 160 12.63 2.98 11.71
C PRO A 160 13.43 1.91 12.46
N GLN A 161 12.82 1.31 13.48
CA GLN A 161 13.37 0.16 14.16
C GLN A 161 13.21 -1.12 13.33
N SER A 162 12.11 -1.24 12.58
CA SER A 162 11.88 -2.36 11.69
C SER A 162 11.24 -1.95 10.36
N MET A 163 11.55 -2.74 9.33
CA MET A 163 11.00 -2.60 7.99
C MET A 163 10.49 -3.96 7.51
N VAL A 164 9.34 -3.95 6.85
CA VAL A 164 8.76 -5.11 6.18
C VAL A 164 8.65 -4.79 4.70
N SER A 165 9.21 -5.62 3.84
CA SER A 165 9.06 -5.48 2.39
C SER A 165 8.81 -6.83 1.73
N ASP A 166 8.46 -6.79 0.45
CA ASP A 166 8.55 -7.97 -0.40
C ASP A 166 10.02 -8.34 -0.69
N ARG A 167 10.23 -9.28 -1.62
CA ARG A 167 11.57 -9.75 -2.00
C ARG A 167 12.11 -9.05 -3.25
N ASP A 168 11.70 -7.80 -3.50
CA ASP A 168 12.28 -7.01 -4.58
C ASP A 168 13.83 -7.01 -4.51
N PRO A 169 14.53 -7.07 -5.66
CA PRO A 169 15.99 -7.07 -5.72
C PRO A 169 16.66 -5.92 -4.97
N ILE A 170 16.01 -4.76 -4.86
CA ILE A 170 16.53 -3.63 -4.09
C ILE A 170 16.53 -3.95 -2.60
N PHE A 171 15.41 -4.40 -2.05
CA PHE A 171 15.27 -4.66 -0.62
C PHE A 171 16.10 -5.87 -0.16
N THR A 172 16.41 -6.78 -1.09
CA THR A 172 17.29 -7.95 -0.84
C THR A 172 18.76 -7.68 -1.19
N SER A 173 19.09 -6.55 -1.81
CA SER A 173 20.46 -6.21 -2.22
C SER A 173 21.42 -6.15 -1.04
N THR A 174 22.71 -6.42 -1.29
CA THR A 174 23.76 -6.29 -0.27
C THR A 174 23.86 -4.85 0.23
N PHE A 175 23.75 -3.86 -0.67
CA PHE A 175 23.77 -2.45 -0.30
C PHE A 175 22.67 -2.11 0.70
N TRP A 176 21.42 -2.48 0.39
CA TRP A 176 20.28 -2.17 1.27
C TRP A 176 20.40 -2.85 2.62
N ARG A 177 20.78 -4.13 2.65
CA ARG A 177 20.97 -4.88 3.89
C ARG A 177 22.06 -4.28 4.77
N GLU A 178 23.21 -3.90 4.19
CA GLU A 178 24.29 -3.28 4.95
C GLU A 178 23.92 -1.89 5.43
N LEU A 179 23.26 -1.08 4.60
CA LEU A 179 22.78 0.24 5.01
C LEU A 179 21.85 0.14 6.23
N MET A 180 20.86 -0.75 6.19
CA MET A 180 19.91 -0.92 7.29
C MET A 180 20.56 -1.52 8.54
N ARG A 181 21.54 -2.43 8.37
CA ARG A 181 22.34 -2.96 9.48
C ARG A 181 23.12 -1.86 10.19
N LEU A 182 23.78 -0.97 9.44
CA LEU A 182 24.53 0.16 10.01
C LEU A 182 23.61 1.16 10.73
N MET A 183 22.37 1.30 10.26
CA MET A 183 21.35 2.17 10.85
C MET A 183 20.65 1.54 12.07
N GLY A 184 20.89 0.26 12.37
CA GLY A 184 20.23 -0.47 13.45
C GLY A 184 18.78 -0.90 13.13
N THR A 185 18.36 -0.83 11.86
CA THR A 185 17.02 -1.22 11.41
C THR A 185 16.96 -2.72 11.12
N ARG A 186 15.94 -3.41 11.66
CA ARG A 186 15.67 -4.82 11.38
C ARG A 186 14.86 -4.97 10.09
N LEU A 187 15.33 -5.82 9.18
CA LEU A 187 14.63 -6.13 7.93
C LEU A 187 13.85 -7.44 8.06
N HIS A 188 12.58 -7.40 7.65
CA HIS A 188 11.70 -8.55 7.53
C HIS A 188 11.20 -8.65 6.09
N MET A 189 11.23 -9.85 5.52
CA MET A 189 10.73 -10.10 4.18
C MET A 189 9.41 -10.85 4.26
N THR A 190 8.41 -10.42 3.50
CA THR A 190 7.20 -11.24 3.31
C THR A 190 7.56 -12.50 2.53
N SER A 191 6.79 -13.57 2.72
CA SER A 191 6.89 -14.73 1.84
C SER A 191 6.63 -14.29 0.40
N ALA A 192 7.37 -14.86 -0.55
CA ALA A 192 7.08 -14.64 -1.96
C ALA A 192 5.62 -15.03 -2.20
N PHE A 193 4.88 -14.17 -2.88
CA PHE A 193 3.56 -14.47 -3.41
C PHE A 193 3.64 -15.87 -4.08
N HIS A 194 2.92 -16.85 -3.55
CA HIS A 194 2.55 -18.05 -4.30
C HIS A 194 1.27 -17.67 -5.05
N PRO A 195 1.31 -17.31 -6.33
CA PRO A 195 0.15 -17.53 -7.17
C PRO A 195 -0.05 -19.04 -7.20
N GLN A 196 -0.98 -19.57 -6.42
CA GLN A 196 -1.51 -20.91 -6.67
C GLN A 196 -2.28 -20.88 -7.99
N TYR A 197 -1.55 -20.88 -9.10
CA TYR A 197 -2.02 -21.46 -10.34
C TYR A 197 -1.65 -22.94 -10.24
N ASN A 198 -2.64 -23.78 -9.93
CA ASN A 198 -2.79 -25.15 -10.45
C ASN A 198 -3.87 -25.92 -9.67
N ALA A 199 -5.06 -26.03 -10.28
CA ALA A 199 -5.90 -27.22 -10.36
C ALA A 199 -7.26 -26.80 -10.98
N GLY A 200 -7.76 -27.36 -12.08
CA GLY A 200 -7.27 -28.50 -12.83
C GLY A 200 -7.89 -28.59 -14.23
N MET A 201 -7.10 -29.18 -15.12
CA MET A 201 -7.61 -30.08 -16.15
C MET A 201 -8.39 -31.19 -15.45
N GLN A 202 -9.67 -31.32 -15.76
CA GLN A 202 -10.43 -32.57 -15.91
C GLN A 202 -11.87 -32.20 -16.32
N HIS A 203 -12.14 -32.25 -17.61
CA HIS A 203 -13.04 -33.22 -18.24
C HIS A 203 -12.73 -33.28 -19.73
#